data_AF-A0A655PR92-F1
#
_entry.id   AF-A0A655PR92-F1
#
_cell.length_a   1.000
_cell.length_b   1.000
_cell.length_c   1.000
_cell.angle_alpha   90.00
_cell.angle_beta   90.00
_cell.angle_gamma   90.00
#
_symmetry.space_group_name_H-M   'P 1'
#
loop_
_entity.id
_entity.type
_entity.pdbx_description
1 polymer ?
#
loop_
_entity_poly.entity_id
_entity_poly.type
_entity_poly.pdbx_seq_one_letter_code
_entity_poly.pdbx_strand_id
1 'polypeptide(L)'
;MPKMYLDVLASRLGKNVVDVRSLSGQLMAWSLKVQGFMSGRRTKTPILALGLEGDPVSPYSDNQLVALFSQGGQAKKVKSKTISQGYEQSLDLAINWLEDELCK
;
A
#
# COMPACT_ATOMS: atom_id res chain seq x y z
N MET A 1 -10.92 9.26 10.23
CA MET A 1 -9.50 9.69 10.13
C MET A 1 -9.32 10.99 10.90
N PRO A 2 -8.19 11.20 11.60
CA PRO A 2 -7.87 12.49 12.22
C PRO A 2 -7.88 13.65 11.22
N LYS A 3 -8.20 14.87 11.71
CA LYS A 3 -8.34 16.08 10.88
C LYS A 3 -7.13 16.34 9.97
N MET A 4 -5.93 16.11 10.48
CA MET A 4 -4.68 16.26 9.72
C MET A 4 -4.72 15.55 8.35
N TYR A 5 -5.21 14.31 8.29
CA TYR A 5 -5.27 13.56 7.03
C TYR A 5 -6.28 14.16 6.05
N LEU A 6 -7.41 14.67 6.55
CA LEU A 6 -8.42 15.34 5.72
C LEU A 6 -7.87 16.64 5.14
N ASP A 7 -7.13 17.42 5.94
CA ASP A 7 -6.52 18.68 5.50
C ASP A 7 -5.43 18.41 4.44
N VAL A 8 -4.63 17.34 4.60
CA VAL A 8 -3.66 16.90 3.58
C VAL A 8 -4.36 16.52 2.27
N LEU A 9 -5.41 15.70 2.32
CA LEU A 9 -6.16 15.28 1.14
C LEU A 9 -6.82 16.47 0.43
N ALA A 10 -7.43 17.38 1.19
CA ALA A 10 -8.03 18.59 0.66
C ALA A 10 -7.01 19.49 -0.05
N SER A 11 -5.84 19.69 0.58
CA SER A 11 -4.73 20.46 -0.01
C SER A 11 -4.25 19.84 -1.33
N ARG A 12 -4.04 18.52 -1.37
CA ARG A 12 -3.56 17.81 -2.59
C ARG A 12 -4.61 17.77 -3.70
N LEU A 13 -5.89 17.78 -3.35
CA LEU A 13 -7.00 17.85 -4.30
C LEU A 13 -7.38 19.30 -4.71
N GLY A 14 -6.70 20.32 -4.17
CA GLY A 14 -7.01 21.72 -4.47
C GLY A 14 -8.41 22.15 -4.02
N LYS A 15 -8.94 21.54 -2.95
CA LYS A 15 -10.28 21.87 -2.43
C LYS A 15 -10.22 23.10 -1.52
N ASN A 16 -10.86 24.18 -1.95
CA ASN A 16 -11.02 25.40 -1.15
C ASN A 16 -12.02 25.22 0.03
N VAL A 17 -13.05 24.39 -0.19
CA VAL A 17 -14.05 24.03 0.83
C VAL A 17 -14.18 22.52 0.85
N VAL A 18 -14.19 21.94 2.05
CA VAL A 18 -14.16 20.48 2.26
C VAL A 18 -15.48 20.01 2.85
N ASP A 19 -16.30 19.37 2.02
CA ASP A 19 -17.33 18.45 2.52
C ASP A 19 -16.72 17.05 2.66
N VAL A 20 -16.67 16.55 3.89
CA VAL A 20 -16.06 15.25 4.22
C VAL A 20 -16.81 14.10 3.55
N ARG A 21 -18.14 14.20 3.39
CA ARG A 21 -18.93 13.13 2.76
C ARG A 21 -18.67 13.05 1.26
N SER A 22 -18.66 14.19 0.58
CA SER A 22 -18.26 14.28 -0.81
C SER A 22 -16.83 13.79 -1.02
N LEU A 23 -15.89 14.24 -0.19
CA LEU A 23 -14.49 13.83 -0.26
C LEU A 23 -14.32 12.32 -0.09
N SER A 24 -14.93 11.71 0.93
CA SER A 24 -14.80 10.27 1.17
C SER A 24 -15.37 9.43 0.02
N GLY A 25 -16.48 9.86 -0.59
CA GLY A 25 -17.03 9.22 -1.78
C GLY A 25 -16.09 9.27 -2.98
N GLN A 26 -15.40 10.40 -3.19
CA GLN A 26 -14.45 10.57 -4.28
C GLN A 26 -13.20 9.68 -4.14
N LEU A 27 -12.74 9.44 -2.91
CA LEU A 27 -11.55 8.62 -2.64
C LEU A 27 -11.71 7.14 -3.03
N MET A 28 -12.94 6.63 -3.15
CA MET A 28 -13.17 5.26 -3.63
C MET A 28 -12.54 4.99 -4.99
N ALA A 29 -12.51 6.00 -5.87
CA ALA A 29 -11.91 5.89 -7.21
C ALA A 29 -10.38 5.69 -7.18
N TRP A 30 -9.72 5.88 -6.03
CA TRP A 30 -8.27 5.68 -5.88
C TRP A 30 -7.88 4.23 -5.59
N SER A 31 -8.83 3.37 -5.24
CA SER A 31 -8.54 1.95 -5.05
C SER A 31 -8.11 1.30 -6.37
N LEU A 32 -6.94 0.65 -6.39
CA LEU A 32 -6.45 -0.10 -7.56
C LEU A 32 -7.41 -1.24 -7.96
N LYS A 33 -8.17 -1.78 -7.00
CA LYS A 33 -9.22 -2.77 -7.27
C LYS A 33 -10.40 -2.13 -8.00
N VAL A 34 -10.86 -0.96 -7.55
CA VAL A 34 -11.95 -0.21 -8.21
C VAL A 34 -11.54 0.24 -9.61
N GLN A 35 -10.26 0.60 -9.81
CA GLN A 35 -9.70 0.94 -11.11
C GLN A 35 -9.55 -0.28 -12.04
N GLY A 36 -9.72 -1.51 -11.55
CA GLY A 36 -9.66 -2.72 -12.36
C GLY A 36 -8.26 -3.32 -12.55
N PHE A 37 -7.23 -2.85 -11.83
CA PHE A 37 -5.89 -3.46 -11.91
C PHE A 37 -5.83 -4.84 -11.25
N MET A 38 -6.71 -5.11 -10.28
CA MET A 38 -6.72 -6.32 -9.44
C MET A 38 -7.83 -7.31 -9.82
N SER A 39 -8.19 -7.40 -11.11
CA SER A 39 -9.35 -8.19 -11.57
C SER A 39 -9.02 -9.26 -12.62
N GLY A 40 -7.88 -9.19 -13.30
CA GLY A 40 -7.54 -10.22 -14.29
C GLY A 40 -6.10 -10.17 -14.82
N ARG A 41 -5.62 -9.00 -15.23
CA ARG A 41 -4.26 -8.89 -15.79
C ARG A 41 -3.23 -9.01 -14.69
N ARG A 42 -2.36 -10.01 -14.79
CA ARG A 42 -1.14 -10.08 -13.97
C ARG A 42 -0.04 -9.22 -14.58
N THR A 43 0.77 -8.61 -13.73
CA THR A 43 2.02 -7.98 -14.15
C THR A 43 3.16 -9.00 -14.13
N LYS A 44 4.10 -8.86 -15.08
CA LYS A 44 5.36 -9.61 -15.07
C LYS A 44 6.35 -9.08 -14.04
N THR A 45 6.14 -7.85 -13.57
CA THR A 45 7.00 -7.23 -12.56
C THR A 45 6.81 -7.94 -11.22
N PRO A 46 7.88 -8.43 -10.59
CA PRO A 46 7.84 -9.04 -9.26
C PRO A 46 7.71 -7.95 -8.21
N ILE A 47 6.60 -7.97 -7.46
CA ILE A 47 6.26 -6.95 -6.46
C ILE A 47 6.31 -7.58 -5.07
N LEU A 48 7.16 -7.01 -4.21
CA LEU A 48 7.12 -7.22 -2.78
C LEU A 48 6.19 -6.19 -2.12
N ALA A 49 5.09 -6.64 -1.51
CA ALA A 49 4.14 -5.82 -0.80
C ALA A 49 4.23 -6.06 0.72
N LEU A 50 4.71 -5.05 1.47
CA LEU A 50 4.95 -5.12 2.91
C LEU A 50 3.94 -4.28 3.68
N GLY A 51 3.60 -4.71 4.89
CA GLY A 51 2.84 -3.90 5.86
C GLY A 51 3.12 -4.33 7.29
N LEU A 52 3.19 -3.36 8.21
CA LEU A 52 3.33 -3.65 9.64
C LEU A 52 2.05 -4.28 10.18
N GLU A 53 2.19 -5.15 11.18
CA GLU A 53 1.03 -5.74 11.85
C GLU A 53 0.18 -4.64 12.52
N GLY A 54 -1.11 -4.61 12.19
CA GLY A 54 -2.05 -3.65 12.76
C GLY A 54 -2.10 -2.30 12.05
N ASP A 55 -1.41 -2.13 10.91
CA ASP A 55 -1.53 -0.91 10.10
C ASP A 55 -2.98 -0.75 9.58
N PRO A 56 -3.72 0.30 10.01
CA PRO A 56 -5.09 0.53 9.58
C PRO A 56 -5.21 1.15 8.18
N VAL A 57 -4.12 1.66 7.60
CA VAL A 57 -4.08 2.25 6.26
C VAL A 57 -3.69 1.19 5.21
N SER A 58 -2.79 0.28 5.57
CA SER A 58 -2.32 -0.81 4.69
C SER A 58 -2.61 -2.19 5.30
N PRO A 59 -3.86 -2.68 5.26
CA PRO A 59 -4.17 -4.01 5.78
C PRO A 59 -3.50 -5.10 4.95
N TYR A 60 -3.16 -6.21 5.59
CA TYR A 60 -2.47 -7.31 4.91
C TYR A 60 -3.24 -7.90 3.72
N SER A 61 -4.58 -7.84 3.75
CA SER A 61 -5.43 -8.25 2.62
C SER A 61 -5.12 -7.49 1.33
N ASP A 62 -4.76 -6.21 1.43
CA ASP A 62 -4.49 -5.36 0.26
C ASP A 62 -3.13 -5.73 -0.33
N ASN A 63 -2.13 -5.97 0.52
CA ASN A 63 -0.82 -6.47 0.10
C ASN A 63 -0.91 -7.85 -0.55
N GLN A 64 -1.75 -8.75 0.00
CA GLN A 64 -2.02 -10.06 -0.62
C GLN A 64 -2.64 -9.93 -2.00
N LEU A 65 -3.55 -8.96 -2.19
CA LEU A 65 -4.16 -8.71 -3.49
C LEU A 65 -3.10 -8.26 -4.50
N VAL A 66 -2.21 -7.35 -4.13
CA VAL A 66 -1.11 -6.90 -5.01
C VAL A 66 -0.19 -8.07 -5.40
N ALA A 67 0.24 -8.88 -4.42
CA ALA A 67 1.12 -10.02 -4.68
C ALA A 67 0.46 -11.07 -5.59
N LEU A 68 -0.85 -11.31 -5.44
CA LEU A 68 -1.59 -12.26 -6.28
C LEU A 68 -1.57 -11.89 -7.77
N PHE A 69 -1.55 -10.59 -8.08
CA PHE A 69 -1.53 -10.07 -9.45
C PHE A 69 -0.11 -9.77 -9.96
N SER A 70 0.93 -10.13 -9.21
CA SER A 70 2.33 -10.00 -9.61
C SER A 70 2.96 -11.38 -9.83
N GLN A 71 3.61 -11.57 -10.98
CA GLN A 71 4.34 -12.80 -11.24
C GLN A 71 5.58 -12.86 -10.34
N GLY A 72 5.66 -13.91 -9.50
CA GLY A 72 6.69 -14.02 -8.47
C GLY A 72 6.44 -13.09 -7.27
N GLY A 73 5.36 -12.32 -7.23
CA GLY A 73 5.10 -11.37 -6.16
C GLY A 73 4.91 -12.01 -4.78
N GLN A 74 5.27 -11.25 -3.74
CA GLN A 74 5.20 -11.71 -2.35
C GLN A 74 4.53 -10.65 -1.49
N ALA A 75 3.64 -11.08 -0.60
CA ALA A 75 3.08 -10.25 0.46
C ALA A 75 3.65 -10.67 1.82
N LYS A 76 4.05 -9.70 2.66
CA LYS A 76 4.53 -9.98 4.02
C LYS A 76 3.90 -9.03 5.03
N LYS A 77 3.36 -9.63 6.09
CA LYS A 77 3.00 -8.92 7.32
C LYS A 77 4.22 -8.93 8.25
N VAL A 78 4.75 -7.75 8.55
CA VAL A 78 5.93 -7.59 9.39
C VAL A 78 5.49 -7.52 10.85
N LYS A 79 5.91 -8.51 11.63
CA LYS A 79 5.65 -8.59 13.07
C LYS A 79 6.93 -8.26 13.83
N SER A 80 6.88 -7.22 14.64
CA SER A 80 8.04 -6.75 15.39
C SER A 80 7.64 -6.37 16.82
N LYS A 81 8.61 -6.38 17.74
CA LYS A 81 8.38 -5.94 19.12
C LYS A 81 8.28 -4.42 19.21
N THR A 82 9.00 -3.71 18.35
CA THR A 82 8.99 -2.25 18.26
C THR A 82 8.75 -1.82 16.81
N ILE A 83 8.26 -0.59 16.63
CA ILE A 83 8.02 -0.03 15.29
C ILE A 83 9.33 0.12 14.52
N SER A 84 10.40 0.59 15.16
CA SER A 84 11.72 0.74 14.52
C SER A 84 12.25 -0.59 13.99
N GLN A 85 12.16 -1.67 14.79
CA GLN A 85 12.54 -3.00 14.33
C GLN A 85 11.69 -3.46 13.14
N GLY A 86 10.40 -3.09 13.11
CA GLY A 86 9.53 -3.36 11.96
C GLY A 86 9.99 -2.64 10.70
N TYR A 87 10.47 -1.41 10.81
CA TYR A 87 11.03 -0.67 9.69
C TYR A 87 12.35 -1.24 9.20
N GLU A 88 13.28 -1.56 10.10
CA GLU A 88 14.56 -2.21 9.76
C GLU A 88 14.30 -3.52 9.00
N GLN A 89 13.46 -4.40 9.54
CA GLN A 89 13.09 -5.65 8.87
C GLN A 89 12.44 -5.41 7.49
N SER A 90 11.60 -4.38 7.37
CA SER A 90 10.95 -4.07 6.09
C SER A 90 11.97 -3.60 5.05
N LEU A 91 12.95 -2.79 5.47
CA LEU A 91 14.03 -2.31 4.60
C LEU A 91 14.98 -3.43 4.21
N ASP A 92 15.35 -4.32 5.13
CA ASP A 92 16.18 -5.48 4.84
C ASP A 92 15.50 -6.40 3.79
N LEU A 93 14.20 -6.65 3.96
CA LEU A 93 13.43 -7.43 2.98
C LEU A 93 13.38 -6.73 1.61
N ALA A 94 13.24 -5.40 1.59
CA ALA A 94 13.23 -4.63 0.35
C ALA A 94 14.57 -4.68 -0.38
N ILE A 95 15.70 -4.55 0.34
CA ILE A 95 17.03 -4.64 -0.26
C ILE A 95 17.29 -6.03 -0.82
N ASN A 96 17.00 -7.09 -0.06
CA ASN A 96 17.16 -8.46 -0.55
C ASN A 96 16.32 -8.72 -1.81
N TRP A 97 15.09 -8.20 -1.87
CA TRP A 97 14.24 -8.30 -3.06
C TRP A 97 14.84 -7.60 -4.27
N LEU A 98 15.38 -6.39 -4.07
CA LEU A 98 16.01 -5.63 -5.14
C LEU A 98 17.30 -6.31 -5.62
N GLU A 99 18.09 -6.87 -4.71
CA GLU A 99 19.28 -7.64 -5.07
C GLU A 99 18.93 -8.88 -5.90
N ASP A 100 17.87 -9.59 -5.53
CA ASP A 100 17.42 -10.79 -6.25
C ASP A 100 16.87 -10.48 -7.64
N GLU A 101 16.16 -9.36 -7.81
CA GLU A 101 15.46 -9.04 -9.07
C GLU A 101 16.24 -8.10 -10.01
N LEU A 102 17.24 -7.37 -9.50
CA LEU A 102 18.03 -6.41 -10.30
C LEU A 102 19.49 -6.82 -10.50
N CYS A 103 20.08 -7.56 -9.57
CA CYS A 103 21.52 -7.85 -9.57
C CYS A 103 21.86 -9.29 -9.93
N LYS A 104 20.89 -10.22 -9.88
CA LYS A 104 21.05 -11.62 -10.31
C LYS A 104 20.43 -11.82 -11.69
#